data_AF-A0A829D5N9-F1
#
_entry.id   AF-A0A829D5N9-F1
#
_cell.length_a   1.000
_cell.length_b   1.000
_cell.length_c   1.000
_cell.angle_alpha   90.00
_cell.angle_beta   90.00
_cell.angle_gamma   90.00
#
_symmetry.space_group_name_H-M   'P 1'
#
loop_
_entity.id
_entity.type
_entity.pdbx_description
1 polymer ?
#
loop_
_entity_poly.entity_id
_entity_poly.type
_entity_poly.pdbx_seq_one_letter_code
_entity_poly.pdbx_strand_id
1 'polypeptide(L)'
;MKKNTFIYVLLILFSSFYSCKENTSDDSEKLAALLLLTQTQQQTPEVSPCKDRFAIDQVGIYNAKEIISASAHTGTGFQDSHCAVDGVLGLGNFNGSLDVFTLDTSGAGASLILGWNGKKVQNTAGTDFIVFENPFQQGGNPNSVFLEPVIVEVGNDQANWCGWNPVYNGGGAFSTDPANWLRFAGLRYIDYNQITNPMNSVSLFNMGGGDGFDLGDANFGNSGTGCSAALRADFQNNGFLYVKLTSAKVILPALPIPGANENPDIDGVIAKQVN
;
A
#
# COMPACT_ATOMS: atom_id res chain seq x y z
N MET A 1 -38.00 30.16 74.17
CA MET A 1 -39.25 29.62 73.58
C MET A 1 -38.91 28.42 72.71
N LYS A 2 -39.88 27.52 72.55
CA LYS A 2 -39.76 26.08 72.28
C LYS A 2 -39.28 25.67 70.86
N LYS A 3 -38.56 24.54 70.87
CA LYS A 3 -38.58 23.35 69.98
C LYS A 3 -37.91 23.38 68.58
N ASN A 4 -36.80 22.63 68.50
CA ASN A 4 -36.39 21.73 67.41
C ASN A 4 -37.57 20.93 66.84
N THR A 5 -37.59 20.60 65.53
CA THR A 5 -37.72 19.21 65.04
C THR A 5 -37.32 19.03 63.56
N PHE A 6 -36.79 17.83 63.31
CA PHE A 6 -36.33 17.10 62.13
C PHE A 6 -37.18 17.05 60.83
N ILE A 7 -36.46 16.91 59.69
CA ILE A 7 -36.57 15.95 58.55
C ILE A 7 -37.96 15.62 57.97
N TYR A 8 -38.13 15.72 56.64
CA TYR A 8 -38.43 14.60 55.71
C TYR A 8 -38.25 15.01 54.24
N VAL A 9 -37.50 14.18 53.50
CA VAL A 9 -37.39 14.14 52.03
C VAL A 9 -38.70 13.57 51.46
N LEU A 10 -39.25 14.18 50.41
CA LEU A 10 -40.13 13.47 49.48
C LEU A 10 -40.03 14.07 48.07
N LEU A 11 -39.52 13.25 47.14
CA LEU A 11 -39.63 13.44 45.69
C LEU A 11 -41.10 13.39 45.27
N ILE A 12 -41.55 14.36 44.46
CA ILE A 12 -42.68 14.17 43.55
C ILE A 12 -42.31 14.78 42.19
N LEU A 13 -42.09 13.88 41.22
CA LEU A 13 -42.04 14.15 39.79
C LEU A 13 -43.43 14.64 39.32
N PHE A 14 -43.51 15.86 38.82
CA PHE A 14 -44.63 16.30 37.99
C PHE A 14 -44.14 16.43 36.55
N SER A 15 -44.35 15.35 35.78
CA SER A 15 -44.27 15.33 34.34
C SER A 15 -45.48 16.06 33.75
N SER A 16 -45.25 17.23 33.16
CA SER A 16 -46.24 17.93 32.36
C SER A 16 -46.38 17.21 31.01
N PHE A 17 -47.52 16.56 30.82
CA PHE A 17 -47.94 15.98 29.54
C PHE A 17 -48.16 17.12 28.52
N TYR A 18 -47.25 17.26 27.56
CA TYR A 18 -47.58 17.92 26.30
C TYR A 18 -48.45 16.97 25.48
N SER A 19 -49.68 17.39 25.21
CA SER A 19 -50.59 16.71 24.30
C SER A 19 -50.09 16.93 22.87
N CYS A 20 -49.49 15.89 22.27
CA CYS A 20 -49.31 15.84 20.83
C CYS A 20 -50.64 15.47 20.18
N LYS A 21 -51.19 16.41 19.42
CA LYS A 21 -52.30 16.19 18.51
C LYS A 21 -51.81 15.32 17.35
N GLU A 22 -52.31 14.09 17.24
CA GLU A 22 -52.08 13.27 16.05
C GLU A 22 -52.77 13.92 14.86
N ASN A 23 -51.97 14.38 13.91
CA ASN A 23 -52.43 14.56 12.53
C ASN A 23 -52.03 13.27 11.81
N THR A 24 -53.03 12.52 11.35
CA THR A 24 -52.85 11.44 10.37
C THR A 24 -52.35 12.07 9.07
N SER A 25 -51.03 12.00 8.86
CA SER A 25 -50.43 12.16 7.54
C SER A 25 -50.09 10.78 7.02
N ASP A 26 -50.58 10.43 5.83
CA ASP A 26 -50.27 9.19 5.13
C ASP A 26 -48.76 8.91 5.14
N ASP A 27 -48.34 7.87 5.87
CA ASP A 27 -46.93 7.45 5.99
C ASP A 27 -46.39 6.80 4.71
N SER A 28 -47.24 6.60 3.70
CA SER A 28 -46.86 6.04 2.40
C SER A 28 -45.93 6.98 1.62
N GLU A 29 -46.10 8.30 1.71
CA GLU A 29 -45.22 9.27 1.05
C GLU A 29 -43.87 9.42 1.75
N LYS A 30 -43.81 9.28 3.08
CA LYS A 30 -42.55 9.29 3.84
C LYS A 30 -41.78 7.99 3.68
N LEU A 31 -42.47 6.85 3.59
CA LEU A 31 -41.86 5.57 3.27
C LEU A 31 -41.42 5.52 1.80
N ALA A 32 -42.17 6.11 0.88
CA ALA A 32 -41.75 6.28 -0.52
C ALA A 32 -40.60 7.27 -0.66
N ALA A 33 -40.54 8.34 0.14
CA ALA A 33 -39.39 9.25 0.18
C ALA A 33 -38.15 8.57 0.79
N LEU A 34 -38.32 7.71 1.81
CA LEU A 34 -37.23 6.91 2.37
C LEU A 34 -36.78 5.80 1.42
N LEU A 35 -37.70 5.19 0.66
CA LEU A 35 -37.39 4.25 -0.44
C LEU A 35 -36.78 4.97 -1.65
N LEU A 36 -37.16 6.21 -1.95
CA LEU A 36 -36.50 7.02 -2.97
C LEU A 36 -35.10 7.42 -2.52
N LEU A 37 -34.90 7.76 -1.23
CA LEU A 37 -33.58 8.03 -0.69
C LEU A 37 -32.66 6.79 -0.69
N THR A 38 -33.21 5.58 -0.52
CA THR A 38 -32.44 4.33 -0.70
C THR A 38 -32.29 3.90 -2.15
N GLN A 39 -33.16 4.35 -3.06
CA GLN A 39 -33.02 4.14 -4.52
C GLN A 39 -32.16 5.21 -5.21
N THR A 40 -31.94 6.37 -4.59
CA THR A 40 -31.02 7.42 -5.07
C THR A 40 -29.61 7.30 -4.51
N GLN A 41 -29.28 6.21 -3.81
CA GLN A 41 -27.97 5.61 -4.05
C GLN A 41 -28.00 5.07 -5.48
N GLN A 42 -27.91 5.99 -6.46
CA GLN A 42 -27.13 5.68 -7.64
C GLN A 42 -25.86 5.08 -7.07
N GLN A 43 -25.66 3.79 -7.30
CA GLN A 43 -24.33 3.24 -7.39
C GLN A 43 -23.62 4.20 -8.34
N THR A 44 -22.90 5.18 -7.79
CA THR A 44 -21.66 5.57 -8.43
C THR A 44 -21.01 4.21 -8.68
N PRO A 45 -20.74 3.85 -9.96
CA PRO A 45 -19.80 2.76 -10.15
C PRO A 45 -18.64 3.10 -9.21
N GLU A 46 -18.14 2.15 -8.43
CA GLU A 46 -16.87 2.38 -7.77
C GLU A 46 -15.85 2.55 -8.90
N VAL A 47 -15.77 3.78 -9.42
CA VAL A 47 -14.89 4.21 -10.48
C VAL A 47 -13.57 4.32 -9.77
N SER A 48 -12.81 3.25 -9.89
CA SER A 48 -11.45 3.21 -9.43
C SER A 48 -10.67 4.38 -10.06
N PRO A 49 -9.99 5.22 -9.26
CA PRO A 49 -9.31 6.41 -9.74
C PRO A 49 -8.15 6.11 -10.69
N CYS A 50 -7.69 4.86 -10.74
CA CYS A 50 -6.59 4.44 -11.58
C CYS A 50 -7.00 4.02 -13.00
N LYS A 51 -8.25 3.56 -13.22
CA LYS A 51 -8.65 2.94 -14.51
C LYS A 51 -8.55 3.86 -15.73
N ASP A 52 -8.65 5.17 -15.52
CA ASP A 52 -8.54 6.17 -16.59
C ASP A 52 -7.14 6.80 -16.69
N ARG A 53 -6.16 6.28 -15.94
CA ARG A 53 -4.79 6.77 -15.90
C ARG A 53 -3.84 5.75 -16.55
N PHE A 54 -2.73 6.27 -17.07
CA PHE A 54 -1.67 5.48 -17.69
C PHE A 54 -0.31 5.92 -17.16
N ALA A 55 0.54 4.93 -16.87
CA ALA A 55 1.90 5.17 -16.44
C ALA A 55 2.73 5.82 -17.55
N ILE A 56 3.38 6.94 -17.21
CA ILE A 56 4.24 7.70 -18.14
C ILE A 56 5.62 7.07 -18.19
N ASP A 57 5.98 6.49 -19.34
CA ASP A 57 7.34 5.99 -19.58
C ASP A 57 8.18 7.03 -20.32
N GLN A 58 9.45 7.10 -19.92
CA GLN A 58 10.47 7.82 -20.66
C GLN A 58 11.82 7.11 -20.48
N VAL A 59 12.84 7.54 -21.24
CA VAL A 59 14.18 6.93 -21.11
C VAL A 59 14.66 7.03 -19.66
N GLY A 60 14.96 5.88 -19.06
CA GLY A 60 15.39 5.80 -17.67
C GLY A 60 14.27 5.75 -16.63
N ILE A 61 13.00 5.69 -17.05
CA ILE A 61 11.79 5.57 -16.23
C ILE A 61 10.86 4.59 -16.95
N TYR A 62 10.99 3.31 -16.64
CA TYR A 62 10.19 2.26 -17.23
C TYR A 62 9.27 1.68 -16.16
N ASN A 63 8.00 2.06 -16.16
CA ASN A 63 7.03 1.53 -15.20
C ASN A 63 6.76 0.06 -15.51
N ALA A 64 6.57 -0.75 -14.47
CA ALA A 64 5.94 -2.04 -14.63
C ALA A 64 4.48 -1.80 -15.04
N LYS A 65 4.05 -2.42 -16.15
CA LYS A 65 2.74 -2.17 -16.79
C LYS A 65 1.92 -3.43 -16.98
N GLU A 66 2.50 -4.57 -16.64
CA GLU A 66 1.89 -5.87 -16.81
C GLU A 66 1.59 -6.47 -15.43
N ILE A 67 0.32 -6.74 -15.17
CA ILE A 67 -0.09 -7.46 -13.96
C ILE A 67 -0.03 -8.95 -14.30
N ILE A 68 0.96 -9.63 -13.75
CA ILE A 68 1.15 -11.08 -13.94
C ILE A 68 0.26 -11.87 -12.97
N SER A 69 0.17 -11.39 -11.73
CA SER A 69 -0.68 -11.99 -10.69
C SER A 69 -1.04 -10.95 -9.63
N ALA A 70 -2.34 -10.82 -9.33
CA ALA A 70 -2.86 -9.97 -8.26
C ALA A 70 -4.11 -10.64 -7.64
N SER A 71 -3.92 -11.59 -6.73
CA SER A 71 -5.04 -12.42 -6.24
C SER A 71 -6.01 -11.66 -5.32
N ALA A 72 -5.56 -10.55 -4.71
CA ALA A 72 -6.41 -9.66 -3.92
C ALA A 72 -7.29 -8.74 -4.80
N HIS A 73 -7.18 -8.82 -6.13
CA HIS A 73 -7.92 -7.97 -7.04
C HIS A 73 -9.44 -8.19 -6.96
N THR A 74 -10.18 -7.12 -6.66
CA THR A 74 -11.65 -7.06 -6.77
C THR A 74 -12.11 -6.12 -7.88
N GLY A 75 -11.22 -5.26 -8.37
CA GLY A 75 -11.50 -4.27 -9.41
C GLY A 75 -12.11 -2.98 -8.92
N THR A 76 -12.17 -2.77 -7.60
CA THR A 76 -12.66 -1.54 -6.99
C THR A 76 -11.88 -1.17 -5.71
N GLY A 77 -11.95 0.11 -5.32
CA GLY A 77 -11.25 0.63 -4.14
C GLY A 77 -9.74 0.38 -4.19
N PHE A 78 -9.13 0.19 -3.01
CA PHE A 78 -7.71 -0.16 -2.91
C PHE A 78 -7.38 -1.60 -3.31
N GLN A 79 -8.39 -2.40 -3.67
CA GLN A 79 -8.20 -3.75 -4.23
C GLN A 79 -8.36 -3.75 -5.77
N ASP A 80 -8.31 -2.58 -6.41
CA ASP A 80 -8.09 -2.52 -7.85
C ASP A 80 -6.59 -2.58 -8.17
N SER A 81 -6.18 -3.62 -8.89
CA SER A 81 -4.77 -3.88 -9.17
C SER A 81 -4.23 -2.99 -10.29
N HIS A 82 -5.13 -2.33 -11.04
CA HIS A 82 -4.73 -1.33 -12.03
C HIS A 82 -3.98 -0.16 -11.39
N CYS A 83 -4.19 0.11 -10.10
CA CYS A 83 -3.56 1.19 -9.35
C CYS A 83 -2.07 0.92 -9.04
N ALA A 84 -1.57 -0.29 -9.31
CA ALA A 84 -0.14 -0.60 -9.19
C ALA A 84 0.64 -0.47 -10.52
N VAL A 85 -0.06 -0.15 -11.62
CA VAL A 85 0.51 -0.13 -12.99
C VAL A 85 0.10 1.09 -13.82
N ASP A 86 -0.71 1.98 -13.27
CA ASP A 86 -1.14 3.25 -13.88
C ASP A 86 -0.21 4.42 -13.54
N GLY A 87 0.79 4.17 -12.70
CA GLY A 87 1.99 4.98 -12.48
C GLY A 87 1.92 5.80 -11.20
N VAL A 88 3.11 6.09 -10.67
CA VAL A 88 3.26 6.46 -9.26
C VAL A 88 2.75 7.87 -8.92
N LEU A 89 1.97 8.00 -7.85
CA LEU A 89 1.39 9.26 -7.35
C LEU A 89 1.75 9.58 -5.90
N GLY A 90 3.03 9.58 -5.56
CA GLY A 90 3.49 10.03 -4.24
C GLY A 90 2.95 11.40 -3.82
N LEU A 91 2.71 11.56 -2.52
CA LEU A 91 2.26 12.82 -1.89
C LEU A 91 3.30 13.43 -0.93
N GLY A 92 4.57 13.04 -1.11
CA GLY A 92 5.69 13.50 -0.30
C GLY A 92 5.74 12.83 1.07
N ASN A 93 6.37 13.51 2.02
CA ASN A 93 6.75 12.92 3.30
C ASN A 93 5.61 12.81 4.34
N PHE A 94 4.51 13.56 4.19
CA PHE A 94 3.47 13.67 5.22
C PHE A 94 2.20 12.88 4.92
N ASN A 95 1.98 12.45 3.68
CA ASN A 95 0.74 11.76 3.28
C ASN A 95 1.08 10.59 2.36
N GLY A 96 0.32 9.49 2.52
CA GLY A 96 0.25 8.44 1.53
C GLY A 96 -0.74 8.80 0.41
N SER A 97 -0.43 8.38 -0.81
CA SER A 97 -1.35 8.35 -1.96
C SER A 97 -2.60 7.53 -1.64
N LEU A 98 -3.70 7.83 -2.34
CA LEU A 98 -4.90 6.98 -2.36
C LEU A 98 -4.98 6.16 -3.66
N ASP A 99 -3.97 6.28 -4.52
CA ASP A 99 -3.82 5.53 -5.76
C ASP A 99 -2.87 4.36 -5.50
N VAL A 100 -3.40 3.29 -4.90
CA VAL A 100 -2.60 2.16 -4.43
C VAL A 100 -3.39 0.86 -4.56
N PHE A 101 -2.66 -0.25 -4.71
CA PHE A 101 -3.18 -1.59 -4.58
C PHE A 101 -2.73 -2.22 -3.26
N THR A 102 -3.67 -2.37 -2.33
CA THR A 102 -3.47 -2.99 -1.01
C THR A 102 -3.46 -4.52 -1.14
N LEU A 103 -2.40 -5.14 -0.60
CA LEU A 103 -2.29 -6.60 -0.51
C LEU A 103 -3.12 -7.16 0.66
N ASP A 104 -3.57 -8.41 0.56
CA ASP A 104 -4.20 -9.09 1.70
C ASP A 104 -3.19 -9.38 2.81
N THR A 105 -3.68 -9.61 4.04
CA THR A 105 -2.82 -9.96 5.20
C THR A 105 -2.21 -11.36 5.10
N SER A 106 -2.78 -12.23 4.27
CA SER A 106 -2.39 -13.63 4.17
C SER A 106 -2.80 -14.27 2.84
N GLY A 107 -2.35 -15.50 2.62
CA GLY A 107 -2.73 -16.29 1.44
C GLY A 107 -2.16 -15.73 0.14
N ALA A 108 -2.80 -16.09 -0.99
CA ALA A 108 -2.33 -15.71 -2.31
C ALA A 108 -2.51 -14.21 -2.63
N GLY A 109 -3.44 -13.53 -1.94
CA GLY A 109 -3.67 -12.10 -2.10
C GLY A 109 -2.62 -11.22 -1.41
N ALA A 110 -1.80 -11.78 -0.53
CA ALA A 110 -0.69 -11.09 0.10
C ALA A 110 0.53 -10.90 -0.81
N SER A 111 0.37 -11.10 -2.11
CA SER A 111 1.43 -10.97 -3.11
C SER A 111 0.92 -10.39 -4.43
N LEU A 112 1.78 -9.58 -5.04
CA LEU A 112 1.62 -9.00 -6.37
C LEU A 112 2.81 -9.37 -7.22
N ILE A 113 2.58 -9.74 -8.48
CA ILE A 113 3.64 -9.96 -9.47
C ILE A 113 3.41 -9.01 -10.64
N LEU A 114 4.42 -8.19 -10.93
CA LEU A 114 4.40 -7.22 -12.02
C LEU A 114 5.50 -7.51 -13.04
N GLY A 115 5.30 -7.05 -14.28
CA GLY A 115 6.23 -7.16 -15.38
C GLY A 115 6.28 -5.93 -16.29
N TRP A 116 7.21 -5.97 -17.24
CA TRP A 116 7.46 -4.90 -18.21
C TRP A 116 7.07 -5.30 -19.63
N ASN A 117 5.92 -5.98 -19.79
CA ASN A 117 5.41 -6.47 -21.08
C ASN A 117 6.44 -7.36 -21.80
N GLY A 118 6.99 -8.33 -21.08
CA GLY A 118 8.01 -9.26 -21.57
C GLY A 118 9.43 -8.70 -21.72
N LYS A 119 9.68 -7.42 -21.39
CA LYS A 119 11.04 -6.86 -21.34
C LYS A 119 11.73 -7.21 -20.03
N LYS A 120 13.06 -7.32 -20.08
CA LYS A 120 13.87 -7.63 -18.89
C LYS A 120 14.48 -6.38 -18.28
N VAL A 121 14.28 -6.20 -16.97
CA VAL A 121 15.00 -5.18 -16.18
C VAL A 121 16.48 -5.54 -16.13
N GLN A 122 17.33 -4.60 -16.53
CA GLN A 122 18.77 -4.81 -16.67
C GLN A 122 19.52 -4.44 -15.39
N ASN A 123 20.62 -5.15 -15.13
CA ASN A 123 21.60 -4.78 -14.12
C ASN A 123 22.45 -3.62 -14.64
N THR A 124 22.46 -2.52 -13.90
CA THR A 124 23.14 -1.27 -14.20
C THR A 124 23.96 -0.82 -13.00
N ALA A 125 24.60 0.35 -13.07
CA ALA A 125 25.29 0.88 -11.91
C ALA A 125 24.28 1.42 -10.88
N GLY A 126 24.35 0.89 -9.65
CA GLY A 126 23.51 1.26 -8.52
C GLY A 126 22.10 0.70 -8.64
N THR A 127 21.11 1.38 -8.06
CA THR A 127 19.71 0.96 -8.11
C THR A 127 19.22 0.73 -9.55
N ASP A 128 18.69 -0.47 -9.78
CA ASP A 128 18.15 -0.95 -11.06
C ASP A 128 16.64 -0.74 -11.17
N PHE A 129 15.93 -0.84 -10.05
CA PHE A 129 14.51 -0.54 -9.97
C PHE A 129 14.12 -0.04 -8.58
N ILE A 130 13.00 0.66 -8.50
CA ILE A 130 12.43 1.22 -7.27
C ILE A 130 11.04 0.65 -7.08
N VAL A 131 10.75 0.19 -5.87
CA VAL A 131 9.41 -0.18 -5.43
C VAL A 131 8.80 0.99 -4.69
N PHE A 132 7.59 1.37 -5.10
CA PHE A 132 6.78 2.43 -4.53
C PHE A 132 5.63 1.78 -3.78
N GLU A 133 5.79 1.68 -2.48
CA GLU A 133 4.74 1.42 -1.50
C GLU A 133 4.36 2.78 -0.87
N ASN A 134 3.39 2.86 0.03
CA ASN A 134 2.82 4.13 0.47
C ASN A 134 3.20 4.62 1.89
N PRO A 135 4.49 4.60 2.32
CA PRO A 135 4.81 4.98 3.68
C PRO A 135 4.85 6.50 3.84
N PHE A 136 4.57 6.99 5.05
CA PHE A 136 4.62 8.41 5.38
C PHE A 136 5.12 8.68 6.80
N GLN A 137 5.70 9.86 7.03
CA GLN A 137 6.28 10.25 8.31
C GLN A 137 5.20 10.53 9.35
N GLN A 138 5.27 9.85 10.48
CA GLN A 138 4.40 10.08 11.63
C GLN A 138 4.86 11.34 12.37
N GLY A 139 3.98 12.34 12.44
CA GLY A 139 4.30 13.63 13.08
C GLY A 139 5.47 14.37 12.42
N GLY A 140 5.78 14.08 11.15
CA GLY A 140 6.88 14.70 10.40
C GLY A 140 8.28 14.26 10.83
N ASN A 141 8.39 13.12 11.53
CA ASN A 141 9.67 12.58 11.95
C ASN A 141 10.20 11.57 10.91
N PRO A 142 11.36 11.80 10.27
CA PRO A 142 11.93 10.85 9.32
C PRO A 142 12.34 9.51 9.96
N ASN A 143 12.50 9.46 11.29
CA ASN A 143 12.83 8.24 12.03
C ASN A 143 11.59 7.58 12.65
N SER A 144 10.39 8.02 12.30
CA SER A 144 9.13 7.38 12.68
C SER A 144 8.17 7.44 11.51
N VAL A 145 8.06 6.34 10.79
CA VAL A 145 7.30 6.19 9.57
C VAL A 145 6.18 5.18 9.80
N PHE A 146 4.99 5.48 9.27
CA PHE A 146 3.99 4.45 9.06
C PHE A 146 4.47 3.65 7.84
N LEU A 147 4.93 2.43 8.09
CA LEU A 147 5.57 1.57 7.11
C LEU A 147 4.89 0.22 7.08
N GLU A 148 4.80 -0.37 5.89
CA GLU A 148 4.24 -1.71 5.67
C GLU A 148 5.28 -2.51 4.90
N PRO A 149 6.16 -3.25 5.60
CA PRO A 149 7.35 -3.82 4.98
C PRO A 149 6.99 -4.85 3.92
N VAL A 150 7.64 -4.76 2.76
CA VAL A 150 7.47 -5.65 1.61
C VAL A 150 8.75 -6.43 1.37
N ILE A 151 8.64 -7.75 1.16
CA ILE A 151 9.72 -8.54 0.59
C ILE A 151 9.67 -8.43 -0.93
N VAL A 152 10.83 -8.12 -1.50
CA VAL A 152 11.03 -8.00 -2.93
C VAL A 152 11.84 -9.20 -3.43
N GLU A 153 11.29 -9.89 -4.42
CA GLU A 153 11.94 -10.98 -5.14
C GLU A 153 11.83 -10.74 -6.65
N VAL A 154 12.76 -11.27 -7.44
CA VAL A 154 12.72 -11.18 -8.91
C VAL A 154 12.90 -12.54 -9.57
N GLY A 155 12.28 -12.72 -10.74
CA GLY A 155 12.15 -14.03 -11.39
C GLY A 155 11.88 -13.95 -12.90
N ASN A 156 11.96 -15.11 -13.57
CA ASN A 156 11.67 -15.25 -15.01
C ASN A 156 10.52 -16.23 -15.33
N ASP A 157 10.11 -17.09 -14.39
CA ASP A 157 9.23 -18.24 -14.66
C ASP A 157 8.10 -18.44 -13.62
N GLN A 158 7.92 -17.47 -12.73
CA GLN A 158 6.99 -17.49 -11.60
C GLN A 158 7.22 -18.61 -10.56
N ALA A 159 8.23 -19.46 -10.72
CA ALA A 159 8.54 -20.57 -9.84
C ALA A 159 9.85 -20.34 -9.06
N ASN A 160 10.84 -19.72 -9.70
CA ASN A 160 12.15 -19.45 -9.14
C ASN A 160 12.35 -17.94 -8.94
N TRP A 161 12.74 -17.58 -7.72
CA TRP A 161 12.77 -16.22 -7.20
C TRP A 161 14.09 -15.98 -6.46
N CYS A 162 14.75 -14.87 -6.75
CA CYS A 162 15.92 -14.38 -6.02
C CYS A 162 15.59 -13.05 -5.33
N GLY A 163 15.96 -12.89 -4.06
CA GLY A 163 15.76 -11.67 -3.28
C GLY A 163 17.03 -11.18 -2.57
N TRP A 164 16.88 -10.20 -1.67
CA TRP A 164 17.99 -9.49 -1.03
C TRP A 164 18.26 -9.87 0.43
N ASN A 165 17.71 -10.98 0.93
CA ASN A 165 17.86 -11.40 2.32
C ASN A 165 17.49 -10.29 3.35
N PRO A 166 16.20 -9.93 3.43
CA PRO A 166 15.70 -8.90 4.35
C PRO A 166 16.04 -9.20 5.81
N VAL A 167 16.42 -8.18 6.58
CA VAL A 167 16.83 -8.30 7.99
C VAL A 167 16.19 -7.23 8.86
N TYR A 168 15.57 -7.64 9.96
CA TYR A 168 15.00 -6.75 10.95
C TYR A 168 15.89 -6.62 12.19
N ASN A 169 16.24 -5.39 12.56
CA ASN A 169 17.14 -5.07 13.67
C ASN A 169 16.45 -4.36 14.86
N GLY A 170 15.13 -4.14 14.80
CA GLY A 170 14.39 -3.45 15.86
C GLY A 170 14.09 -4.30 17.11
N GLY A 171 14.71 -5.48 17.24
CA GLY A 171 14.52 -6.37 18.38
C GLY A 171 13.18 -7.11 18.36
N GLY A 172 12.58 -7.32 19.53
CA GLY A 172 11.34 -8.10 19.67
C GLY A 172 10.03 -7.31 19.52
N ALA A 173 10.11 -5.99 19.37
CA ALA A 173 8.95 -5.10 19.22
C ALA A 173 8.93 -4.50 17.81
N PHE A 174 7.76 -4.02 17.35
CA PHE A 174 7.65 -3.25 16.11
C PHE A 174 8.45 -1.94 16.22
N SER A 175 9.12 -1.57 15.13
CA SER A 175 9.81 -0.29 15.02
C SER A 175 9.27 0.49 13.84
N THR A 176 8.91 1.75 14.08
CA THR A 176 8.56 2.71 13.02
C THR A 176 9.80 3.36 12.42
N ASP A 177 11.00 3.06 12.89
CA ASP A 177 12.25 3.59 12.33
C ASP A 177 12.66 2.74 11.11
N PRO A 178 12.65 3.30 9.88
CA PRO A 178 13.06 2.60 8.67
C PRO A 178 14.46 1.97 8.76
N ALA A 179 15.37 2.55 9.56
CA ALA A 179 16.74 2.04 9.71
C ALA A 179 16.80 0.62 10.31
N ASN A 180 15.73 0.19 10.98
CA ASN A 180 15.63 -1.17 11.52
C ASN A 180 15.18 -2.22 10.50
N TRP A 181 14.74 -1.80 9.31
CA TRP A 181 14.22 -2.67 8.25
C TRP A 181 15.19 -2.70 7.08
N LEU A 182 16.15 -3.60 7.11
CA LEU A 182 17.16 -3.67 6.04
C LEU A 182 16.66 -4.51 4.88
N ARG A 183 16.70 -3.93 3.68
CA ARG A 183 16.40 -4.61 2.39
C ARG A 183 14.93 -5.07 2.28
N PHE A 184 14.04 -4.29 2.87
CA PHE A 184 12.60 -4.31 2.59
C PHE A 184 12.26 -3.13 1.66
N ALA A 185 11.12 -3.22 0.99
CA ALA A 185 10.43 -2.05 0.47
C ALA A 185 9.34 -1.59 1.47
N GLY A 186 8.73 -0.42 1.24
CA GLY A 186 7.73 0.16 2.14
C GLY A 186 8.30 0.99 3.27
N LEU A 187 9.47 1.58 3.06
CA LEU A 187 10.22 2.28 4.11
C LEU A 187 10.38 3.77 3.84
N ARG A 188 10.45 4.15 2.56
CA ARG A 188 10.74 5.53 2.13
C ARG A 188 9.53 6.16 1.47
N TYR A 189 9.11 7.31 2.01
CA TYR A 189 8.05 8.12 1.42
C TYR A 189 8.33 8.45 -0.05
N ILE A 190 7.28 8.78 -0.79
CA ILE A 190 7.36 8.98 -2.24
C ILE A 190 7.21 10.48 -2.57
N ASP A 191 8.29 11.11 -3.02
CA ASP A 191 8.27 12.46 -3.58
C ASP A 191 7.88 12.46 -5.06
N TYR A 192 8.20 11.38 -5.78
CA TYR A 192 7.88 11.25 -7.19
C TYR A 192 6.37 11.16 -7.38
N ASN A 193 5.87 12.06 -8.22
CA ASN A 193 4.50 12.02 -8.69
C ASN A 193 4.53 12.29 -10.17
N GLN A 194 4.13 11.31 -10.99
CA GLN A 194 4.26 11.44 -12.45
C GLN A 194 3.48 12.64 -13.04
N ILE A 195 2.49 13.18 -12.30
CA ILE A 195 1.66 14.31 -12.74
C ILE A 195 2.14 15.63 -12.12
N THR A 196 2.23 15.69 -10.79
CA THR A 196 2.42 16.96 -10.07
C THR A 196 3.88 17.24 -9.74
N ASN A 197 4.75 16.22 -9.74
CA ASN A 197 6.19 16.34 -9.50
C ASN A 197 6.99 15.38 -10.40
N PRO A 198 6.87 15.51 -11.74
CA PRO A 198 7.56 14.61 -12.65
C PRO A 198 9.06 14.82 -12.54
N MET A 199 9.79 13.71 -12.50
CA MET A 199 11.25 13.68 -12.42
C MET A 199 11.84 13.07 -13.69
N ASN A 200 13.07 13.46 -14.03
CA ASN A 200 13.88 12.68 -14.98
C ASN A 200 14.53 11.49 -14.24
N SER A 201 15.11 10.55 -14.99
CA SER A 201 15.73 9.34 -14.44
C SER A 201 16.76 9.63 -13.34
N VAL A 202 17.64 10.62 -13.53
CA VAL A 202 18.68 10.96 -12.54
C VAL A 202 18.05 11.44 -11.23
N SER A 203 17.09 12.37 -11.31
CA SER A 203 16.37 12.86 -10.12
C SER A 203 15.54 11.75 -9.45
N LEU A 204 14.83 10.93 -10.22
CA LEU A 204 13.98 9.87 -9.68
C LEU A 204 14.78 8.88 -8.84
N PHE A 205 15.88 8.36 -9.39
CA PHE A 205 16.71 7.36 -8.72
C PHE A 205 17.59 7.93 -7.60
N ASN A 206 17.70 9.26 -7.47
CA ASN A 206 18.44 9.90 -6.38
C ASN A 206 17.52 10.37 -5.24
N MET A 207 16.39 10.99 -5.57
CA MET A 207 15.54 11.71 -4.61
C MET A 207 14.04 11.51 -4.81
N GLY A 208 13.59 10.61 -5.69
CA GLY A 208 12.17 10.38 -5.93
C GLY A 208 11.43 9.65 -4.81
N GLY A 209 12.14 9.15 -3.81
CA GLY A 209 11.56 8.31 -2.76
C GLY A 209 11.48 6.84 -3.15
N GLY A 210 10.65 6.08 -2.43
CA GLY A 210 10.55 4.63 -2.60
C GLY A 210 11.86 3.89 -2.28
N ASP A 211 11.82 2.57 -2.43
CA ASP A 211 12.91 1.68 -2.03
C ASP A 211 13.60 1.06 -3.25
N GLY A 212 14.89 1.38 -3.39
CA GLY A 212 15.71 0.97 -4.53
C GLY A 212 16.37 -0.39 -4.32
N PHE A 213 16.38 -1.21 -5.38
CA PHE A 213 17.03 -2.52 -5.42
C PHE A 213 18.06 -2.58 -6.54
N ASP A 214 19.21 -3.17 -6.23
CA ASP A 214 20.40 -3.26 -7.10
C ASP A 214 20.78 -4.74 -7.24
N LEU A 215 20.80 -5.26 -8.47
CA LEU A 215 21.16 -6.65 -8.78
C LEU A 215 22.66 -6.93 -8.56
N GLY A 216 23.49 -5.88 -8.49
CA GLY A 216 24.88 -5.91 -8.09
C GLY A 216 25.11 -5.95 -6.57
N ASP A 217 24.06 -5.79 -5.75
CA ASP A 217 24.18 -5.83 -4.29
C ASP A 217 24.70 -7.20 -3.79
N ALA A 218 25.59 -7.19 -2.79
CA ALA A 218 26.19 -8.40 -2.24
C ALA A 218 25.18 -9.34 -1.56
N ASN A 219 24.00 -8.84 -1.19
CA ASN A 219 22.90 -9.61 -0.61
C ASN A 219 21.91 -10.11 -1.66
N PHE A 220 22.03 -9.68 -2.92
CA PHE A 220 21.18 -10.20 -3.98
C PHE A 220 21.41 -11.69 -4.22
N GLY A 221 20.32 -12.44 -4.32
CA GLY A 221 20.27 -13.88 -4.47
C GLY A 221 20.60 -14.67 -3.19
N ASN A 222 20.63 -14.02 -2.02
CA ASN A 222 20.80 -14.69 -0.72
C ASN A 222 19.46 -15.08 -0.07
N SER A 223 18.33 -14.84 -0.74
CA SER A 223 17.01 -15.30 -0.35
C SER A 223 16.15 -15.63 -1.57
N GLY A 224 14.97 -16.17 -1.31
CA GLY A 224 13.99 -16.53 -2.32
C GLY A 224 13.98 -18.00 -2.68
N THR A 225 12.87 -18.47 -3.21
CA THR A 225 12.66 -19.90 -3.51
C THR A 225 13.28 -20.25 -4.85
N GLY A 226 14.14 -21.27 -4.89
CA GLY A 226 14.77 -21.73 -6.14
C GLY A 226 15.92 -20.84 -6.64
N CYS A 227 16.37 -19.86 -5.86
CA CYS A 227 17.54 -19.05 -6.22
C CYS A 227 18.83 -19.89 -6.18
N SER A 228 19.40 -20.17 -7.35
CA SER A 228 20.71 -20.81 -7.49
C SER A 228 21.77 -19.80 -7.87
N ALA A 229 23.05 -20.14 -7.65
CA ALA A 229 24.16 -19.29 -8.11
C ALA A 229 24.12 -19.03 -9.63
N ALA A 230 23.66 -20.01 -10.41
CA ALA A 230 23.49 -19.87 -11.85
C ALA A 230 22.34 -18.90 -12.20
N LEU A 231 21.20 -19.01 -11.51
CA LEU A 231 20.06 -18.11 -11.73
C LEU A 231 20.39 -16.67 -11.32
N ARG A 232 21.06 -16.47 -10.18
CA ARG A 232 21.56 -15.16 -9.77
C ARG A 232 22.48 -14.56 -10.84
N ALA A 233 23.43 -15.35 -11.36
CA ALA A 233 24.33 -14.91 -12.41
C ALA A 233 23.58 -14.59 -13.72
N ASP A 234 22.52 -15.34 -14.06
CA ASP A 234 21.67 -15.03 -15.21
C ASP A 234 21.00 -13.66 -15.05
N PHE A 235 20.40 -13.38 -13.89
CA PHE A 235 19.77 -12.08 -13.63
C PHE A 235 20.77 -10.92 -13.68
N GLN A 236 21.99 -11.11 -13.16
CA GLN A 236 23.05 -10.08 -13.20
C GLN A 236 23.58 -9.81 -14.62
N ASN A 237 23.53 -10.79 -15.53
CA ASN A 237 24.06 -10.66 -16.89
C ASN A 237 23.00 -10.32 -17.93
N ASN A 238 21.78 -10.83 -17.74
CA ASN A 238 20.72 -10.81 -18.75
C ASN A 238 19.43 -10.12 -18.27
N GLY A 239 19.34 -9.81 -16.97
CA GLY A 239 18.15 -9.21 -16.37
C GLY A 239 17.04 -10.20 -16.00
N PHE A 240 15.99 -9.67 -15.38
CA PHE A 240 14.81 -10.42 -14.93
C PHE A 240 13.51 -9.88 -15.57
N LEU A 241 12.49 -10.73 -15.69
CA LEU A 241 11.20 -10.38 -16.30
C LEU A 241 10.17 -9.84 -15.29
N TYR A 242 10.14 -10.42 -14.10
CA TYR A 242 9.09 -10.18 -13.12
C TYR A 242 9.66 -9.75 -11.77
N VAL A 243 8.97 -8.81 -11.15
CA VAL A 243 9.13 -8.48 -9.72
C VAL A 243 7.94 -9.06 -8.96
N LYS A 244 8.22 -9.69 -7.83
CA LYS A 244 7.23 -10.18 -6.88
C LYS A 244 7.36 -9.41 -5.58
N LEU A 245 6.25 -8.83 -5.16
CA LEU A 245 6.10 -8.05 -3.94
C LEU A 245 5.19 -8.84 -3.01
N THR A 246 5.67 -9.17 -1.82
CA THR A 246 4.91 -9.94 -0.83
C THR A 246 4.96 -9.24 0.51
N SER A 247 3.83 -9.19 1.23
CA SER A 247 3.81 -8.70 2.62
C SER A 247 4.85 -9.42 3.46
N ALA A 248 5.72 -8.67 4.15
CA ALA A 248 6.76 -9.23 4.99
C ALA A 248 6.21 -10.16 6.07
N LYS A 249 4.99 -9.89 6.55
CA LYS A 249 4.32 -10.72 7.54
C LYS A 249 4.08 -12.15 7.06
N VAL A 250 3.90 -12.35 5.75
CA VAL A 250 3.64 -13.68 5.17
C VAL A 250 4.92 -14.49 5.02
N ILE A 251 6.01 -13.88 4.56
CA ILE A 251 7.29 -14.60 4.36
C ILE A 251 8.05 -14.76 5.68
N LEU A 252 8.00 -13.75 6.55
CA LEU A 252 8.69 -13.72 7.84
C LEU A 252 7.67 -13.54 8.98
N PRO A 253 6.85 -14.56 9.28
CA PRO A 253 5.72 -14.44 10.22
C PRO A 253 6.12 -14.10 11.67
N ALA A 254 7.37 -14.38 12.03
CA ALA A 254 7.93 -14.05 13.34
C ALA A 254 8.21 -12.55 13.54
N LEU A 255 8.18 -11.74 12.47
CA LEU A 255 8.36 -10.29 12.60
C LEU A 255 7.22 -9.67 13.43
N PRO A 256 7.53 -8.70 14.30
CA PRO A 256 6.55 -8.06 15.18
C PRO A 256 5.74 -7.00 14.44
N ILE A 257 5.26 -7.28 13.23
CA ILE A 257 4.41 -6.38 12.45
C ILE A 257 2.98 -6.45 13.06
N PRO A 258 2.41 -5.32 13.52
CA PRO A 258 1.05 -5.28 14.04
C PRO A 258 0.03 -5.24 12.88
N GLY A 259 -1.21 -5.65 13.13
CA GLY A 259 -2.24 -5.77 12.08
C GLY A 259 -2.49 -4.52 11.23
N ALA A 260 -2.22 -3.32 11.74
CA ALA A 260 -2.34 -2.09 10.96
C ALA A 260 -1.22 -1.88 9.93
N ASN A 261 -0.20 -2.73 9.91
CA ASN A 261 0.99 -2.61 9.06
C ASN A 261 1.28 -3.90 8.26
N GLU A 262 0.28 -4.79 8.19
CA GLU A 262 0.40 -6.11 7.53
C GLU A 262 -0.02 -6.09 6.05
N ASN A 263 -0.57 -4.97 5.57
CA ASN A 263 -1.27 -4.83 4.29
C ASN A 263 -0.61 -3.78 3.39
N PRO A 264 0.56 -4.05 2.79
CA PRO A 264 1.25 -3.05 1.99
C PRO A 264 0.41 -2.47 0.85
N ASP A 265 0.55 -1.16 0.66
CA ASP A 265 -0.18 -0.34 -0.30
C ASP A 265 0.73 -0.02 -1.49
N ILE A 266 0.67 -0.82 -2.57
CA ILE A 266 1.59 -0.70 -3.71
C ILE A 266 1.09 0.35 -4.70
N ASP A 267 1.87 1.40 -4.93
CA ASP A 267 1.64 2.48 -5.92
C ASP A 267 2.33 2.14 -7.26
N GLY A 268 3.45 1.41 -7.24
CA GLY A 268 4.03 0.85 -8.46
C GLY A 268 5.49 0.44 -8.38
N VAL A 269 6.06 0.08 -9.53
CA VAL A 269 7.48 -0.26 -9.66
C VAL A 269 8.06 0.37 -10.92
N ILE A 270 9.23 1.00 -10.80
CA ILE A 270 9.92 1.62 -11.95
C ILE A 270 11.32 1.04 -12.08
N ALA A 271 11.64 0.53 -13.27
CA ALA A 271 12.98 0.13 -13.67
C ALA A 271 13.75 1.29 -14.31
N LYS A 272 15.06 1.34 -14.06
CA LYS A 272 16.00 2.28 -14.67
C LYS A 272 16.27 1.91 -16.11
N GLN A 273 16.35 0.62 -16.42
CA GLN A 273 16.65 0.14 -17.77
C GLN A 273 15.97 -1.19 -18.03
N VAL A 274 15.42 -1.32 -19.25
CA VAL A 274 14.81 -2.56 -19.75
C VAL A 274 15.34 -2.91 -21.15
N ASN A 275 15.36 -4.20 -21.50
CA ASN A 275 15.69 -4.72 -22.84
C ASN A 275 14.60 -5.68 -23.31
#